data_AF-X0X4N1-F1
#
_entry.id   AF-X0X4N1-F1
#
_cell.length_a   1.000
_cell.length_b   1.000
_cell.length_c   1.000
_cell.angle_alpha   90.00
_cell.angle_beta   90.00
_cell.angle_gamma   90.00
#
_symmetry.space_group_name_H-M   'P 1'
#
loop_
_entity.id
_entity.type
_entity.pdbx_description
1 polymer ?
#
loop_
_entity_poly.entity_id
_entity_poly.type
_entity_poly.pdbx_seq_one_letter_code
_entity_poly.pdbx_strand_id
1 'polypeptide(L)'
;PEARVLALDPTRLYFNRPPRFPEGRVRSAEAHDLALELTASLEAEPAVEEVVPRSELYTGTALDIAPDLVIQPAPGFEFKAKFTSGPIYSSSPLQGTHTRKDAFYLVHDFSGRTRKLDIRDILDLAKFVFRRFNLDLKEGAS
;
A
#
# COMPACT_ATOMS: atom_id res chain seq x y z
N PRO A 1 -9.36 -21.14 11.79
CA PRO A 1 -9.99 -19.81 11.64
C PRO A 1 -11.07 -19.84 10.55
N GLU A 2 -12.28 -19.32 10.82
CA GLU A 2 -13.39 -19.25 9.85
C GLU A 2 -13.34 -18.00 8.94
N ALA A 3 -12.37 -17.11 9.16
CA ALA A 3 -12.27 -15.85 8.43
C ALA A 3 -12.14 -16.04 6.91
N ARG A 4 -12.96 -15.32 6.14
CA ARG A 4 -12.88 -15.24 4.67
C ARG A 4 -11.77 -14.29 4.20
N VAL A 5 -11.38 -13.34 5.04
CA VAL A 5 -10.41 -12.27 4.73
C VAL A 5 -9.47 -12.11 5.92
N LEU A 6 -8.19 -11.82 5.64
CA LEU A 6 -7.14 -11.62 6.61
C LEU A 6 -6.53 -10.21 6.43
N ALA A 7 -6.32 -9.50 7.53
CA ALA A 7 -5.63 -8.21 7.57
C ALA A 7 -4.28 -8.37 8.29
N LEU A 8 -3.30 -8.97 7.60
CA LEU A 8 -2.01 -9.34 8.21
C LEU A 8 -1.07 -8.15 8.39
N ASP A 9 -1.19 -7.17 7.51
CA ASP A 9 -0.53 -5.86 7.56
C ASP A 9 -1.65 -4.81 7.60
N PRO A 10 -1.62 -3.81 8.50
CA PRO A 10 -2.62 -2.74 8.48
C PRO A 10 -2.84 -2.23 7.06
N THR A 11 -4.10 -1.94 6.73
CA THR A 11 -4.54 -1.49 5.38
C THR A 11 -4.48 -2.52 4.26
N ARG A 12 -3.91 -3.72 4.44
CA ARG A 12 -3.82 -4.73 3.39
C ARG A 12 -4.72 -5.92 3.68
N LEU A 13 -5.67 -6.16 2.79
CA LEU A 13 -6.59 -7.29 2.89
C LEU A 13 -6.20 -8.42 1.94
N TYR A 14 -6.18 -9.63 2.47
CA TYR A 14 -5.88 -10.86 1.75
C TYR A 14 -7.07 -11.79 1.83
N PHE A 15 -7.56 -12.27 0.69
CA PHE A 15 -8.60 -13.28 0.68
C PHE A 15 -8.02 -14.61 1.12
N ASN A 16 -8.69 -15.26 2.06
CA ASN A 16 -8.29 -16.54 2.60
C ASN A 16 -8.63 -17.66 1.59
N ARG A 17 -7.81 -17.80 0.55
CA ARG A 17 -7.99 -18.73 -0.57
C ARG A 17 -6.69 -19.46 -0.96
N PRO A 18 -6.79 -20.70 -1.47
CA PRO A 18 -5.65 -21.39 -2.09
C PRO A 18 -5.18 -20.67 -3.37
N PRO A 19 -3.90 -20.84 -3.78
CA PRO A 19 -2.85 -21.58 -3.08
C PRO A 19 -2.17 -20.77 -1.96
N ARG A 20 -2.42 -19.45 -1.88
CA ARG A 20 -1.78 -18.54 -0.91
C ARG A 20 -2.00 -18.99 0.53
N PHE A 21 -3.23 -19.39 0.84
CA PHE A 21 -3.59 -20.01 2.11
C PHE A 21 -4.10 -21.43 1.82
N PRO A 22 -3.32 -22.48 2.11
CA PRO A 22 -3.69 -23.86 1.77
C PRO A 22 -5.05 -24.29 2.32
N GLU A 23 -5.35 -23.88 3.55
CA GLU A 23 -6.64 -24.11 4.23
C GLU A 23 -7.69 -23.01 3.96
N GLY A 24 -7.46 -22.22 2.90
CA GLY A 24 -8.34 -21.14 2.50
C GLY A 24 -9.69 -21.64 2.01
N ARG A 25 -10.74 -20.89 2.33
CA ARG A 25 -12.14 -21.30 2.10
C ARG A 25 -12.85 -20.47 1.03
N VAL A 26 -12.30 -19.31 0.65
CA VAL A 26 -12.88 -18.47 -0.38
C VAL A 26 -12.59 -19.08 -1.75
N ARG A 27 -13.64 -19.41 -2.52
CA ARG A 27 -13.48 -19.90 -3.89
C ARG A 27 -13.24 -18.74 -4.84
N SER A 28 -12.58 -19.02 -5.96
CA SER A 28 -12.30 -17.99 -6.99
C SER A 28 -13.56 -17.29 -7.49
N ALA A 29 -14.68 -18.01 -7.62
CA ALA A 29 -15.96 -17.43 -8.04
C ALA A 29 -16.55 -16.43 -7.02
N GLU A 30 -16.22 -16.55 -5.74
CA GLU A 30 -16.75 -15.69 -4.68
C GLU A 30 -15.88 -14.44 -4.46
N ALA A 31 -14.67 -14.42 -5.01
CA ALA A 31 -13.70 -13.37 -4.73
C ALA A 31 -14.15 -12.01 -5.27
N HIS A 32 -14.81 -11.98 -6.43
CA HIS A 32 -15.27 -10.72 -7.01
C HIS A 32 -16.38 -10.08 -6.15
N ASP A 33 -17.41 -10.85 -5.83
CA ASP A 33 -18.53 -10.37 -5.01
C ASP A 33 -18.07 -9.97 -3.61
N LEU A 34 -17.15 -10.76 -3.02
CA LEU A 34 -16.53 -10.42 -1.74
C LEU A 34 -15.75 -9.10 -1.81
N ALA A 35 -15.06 -8.82 -2.91
CA ALA A 35 -14.34 -7.56 -3.09
C ALA A 35 -15.31 -6.38 -3.10
N LEU A 36 -16.40 -6.48 -3.87
CA LEU A 36 -17.43 -5.44 -3.95
C LEU A 36 -18.11 -5.19 -2.60
N GLU A 37 -18.46 -6.26 -1.88
CA GLU A 37 -19.07 -6.21 -0.55
C GLU A 37 -18.16 -5.47 0.45
N LEU A 38 -16.88 -5.84 0.48
CA LEU A 38 -15.90 -5.22 1.38
C LEU A 38 -15.63 -3.77 1.02
N THR A 39 -15.42 -3.47 -0.27
CA THR A 39 -15.19 -2.10 -0.74
C THR A 39 -16.35 -1.20 -0.31
N ALA A 40 -17.60 -1.59 -0.60
CA ALA A 40 -18.76 -0.80 -0.23
C ALA A 40 -18.90 -0.61 1.30
N SER A 41 -18.63 -1.66 2.08
CA SER A 41 -18.74 -1.59 3.54
C SER A 41 -17.63 -0.75 4.17
N LEU A 42 -16.41 -0.83 3.65
CA LEU A 42 -15.25 -0.10 4.16
C LEU A 42 -15.29 1.37 3.75
N GLU A 43 -15.67 1.69 2.51
CA GLU A 43 -15.80 3.08 2.06
C GLU A 43 -16.97 3.83 2.73
N ALA A 44 -17.90 3.11 3.34
CA ALA A 44 -18.91 3.70 4.22
C ALA A 44 -18.32 4.15 5.57
N GLU A 45 -17.13 3.66 5.97
CA GLU A 45 -16.50 4.07 7.22
C GLU A 45 -15.78 5.41 7.10
N PRO A 46 -16.03 6.38 8.01
CA PRO A 46 -15.42 7.71 7.96
C PRO A 46 -13.89 7.74 7.96
N ALA A 47 -13.25 6.66 8.43
CA ALA A 47 -11.82 6.53 8.50
C ALA A 47 -11.16 6.03 7.20
N VAL A 48 -11.96 5.70 6.19
CA VAL A 48 -11.50 5.17 4.88
C VAL A 48 -11.74 6.23 3.81
N GLU A 49 -10.71 6.57 3.04
CA GLU A 49 -10.83 7.45 1.86
C GLU A 49 -11.22 6.66 0.62
N GLU A 50 -10.57 5.52 0.40
CA GLU A 50 -10.80 4.65 -0.75
C GLU A 50 -10.33 3.21 -0.46
N VAL A 51 -10.92 2.24 -1.16
CA VAL A 51 -10.42 0.87 -1.21
C VAL A 51 -10.01 0.52 -2.63
N VAL A 52 -8.71 0.34 -2.83
CA VAL A 52 -8.13 0.14 -4.16
C VAL A 52 -7.85 -1.34 -4.40
N PRO A 53 -8.33 -1.94 -5.50
CA PRO A 53 -8.06 -3.33 -5.81
C PRO A 53 -6.63 -3.55 -6.29
N ARG A 54 -6.13 -4.77 -6.07
CA ARG A 54 -4.79 -5.20 -6.50
C ARG A 54 -4.42 -4.79 -7.93
N SER A 55 -5.37 -4.93 -8.86
CA SER A 55 -5.17 -4.71 -10.29
C SER A 55 -4.82 -3.26 -10.66
N GLU A 56 -5.14 -2.31 -9.79
CA GLU A 56 -4.85 -0.88 -10.02
C GLU A 56 -3.49 -0.47 -9.45
N LEU A 57 -3.01 -1.15 -8.40
CA LEU A 57 -1.78 -0.78 -7.69
C LEU A 57 -0.55 -1.62 -8.06
N TYR A 58 -0.75 -2.90 -8.37
CA TYR A 58 0.35 -3.85 -8.50
C TYR A 58 0.42 -4.41 -9.92
N THR A 59 1.64 -4.50 -10.45
CA THR A 59 1.99 -5.15 -11.71
C THR A 59 3.30 -5.93 -11.56
N GLY A 60 3.64 -6.77 -12.53
CA GLY A 60 4.90 -7.51 -12.55
C GLY A 60 4.78 -8.96 -12.05
N THR A 61 5.94 -9.57 -11.74
CA THR A 61 6.04 -11.02 -11.48
C THR A 61 5.62 -11.43 -10.07
N ALA A 62 5.62 -10.51 -9.10
CA ALA A 62 5.31 -10.77 -7.70
C ALA A 62 3.82 -10.52 -7.35
N LEU A 63 2.92 -10.73 -8.31
CA LEU A 63 1.48 -10.50 -8.12
C LEU A 63 0.79 -11.53 -7.22
N ASP A 64 1.41 -12.68 -7.05
CA ASP A 64 0.99 -13.81 -6.22
C ASP A 64 1.12 -13.52 -4.71
N ILE A 65 1.95 -12.56 -4.33
CA ILE A 65 2.10 -12.09 -2.93
C ILE A 65 1.38 -10.77 -2.65
N ALA A 66 0.91 -10.06 -3.68
CA ALA A 66 0.23 -8.77 -3.53
C ALA A 66 -1.14 -8.91 -2.80
N PRO A 67 -1.54 -7.95 -1.96
CA PRO A 67 -2.85 -7.98 -1.31
C PRO A 67 -3.97 -7.93 -2.34
N ASP A 68 -5.15 -8.44 -1.98
CA ASP A 68 -6.32 -8.42 -2.86
C ASP A 68 -6.96 -7.01 -2.88
N LEU A 69 -7.00 -6.34 -1.72
CA LEU A 69 -7.44 -4.95 -1.57
C LEU A 69 -6.45 -4.17 -0.69
N VAL A 70 -6.26 -2.89 -0.99
CA VAL A 70 -5.52 -1.93 -0.17
C VAL A 70 -6.47 -0.82 0.26
N ILE A 71 -6.47 -0.51 1.55
CA ILE A 71 -7.33 0.52 2.13
C ILE A 71 -6.52 1.78 2.33
N GLN A 72 -6.94 2.90 1.75
CA GLN A 72 -6.34 4.20 2.02
C GLN A 72 -7.08 4.84 3.20
N PRO A 73 -6.40 5.15 4.32
CA PRO A 73 -7.02 5.89 5.41
C PRO A 73 -7.40 7.31 4.98
N ALA A 74 -8.52 7.80 5.50
CA ALA A 74 -8.94 9.18 5.35
C ALA A 74 -7.97 10.17 6.05
N PRO A 75 -7.87 11.43 5.59
CA PRO A 75 -7.04 12.44 6.22
C PRO A 75 -7.30 12.53 7.73
N GLY A 76 -6.23 12.44 8.54
CA GLY A 76 -6.32 12.45 10.00
C GLY A 76 -6.44 11.06 10.65
N PHE A 77 -6.61 9.99 9.88
CA PHE A 77 -6.70 8.61 10.39
C PHE A 77 -5.46 7.77 10.07
N GLU A 78 -5.06 6.93 11.03
CA GLU A 78 -3.96 5.97 10.88
C GLU A 78 -4.41 4.60 11.39
N PHE A 79 -4.24 3.56 10.58
CA PHE A 79 -4.64 2.19 10.96
C PHE A 79 -3.48 1.50 11.68
N LYS A 80 -3.74 0.99 12.89
CA LYS A 80 -2.74 0.29 13.70
C LYS A 80 -3.18 -1.12 14.00
N ALA A 81 -2.30 -2.08 13.71
CA ALA A 81 -2.43 -3.41 14.29
C ALA A 81 -2.13 -3.32 15.80
N LYS A 82 -3.00 -3.90 16.61
CA LYS A 82 -2.81 -4.01 18.06
C LYS A 82 -3.10 -5.45 18.48
N PHE A 83 -2.24 -6.01 19.32
CA PHE A 83 -2.47 -7.33 19.93
C PHE A 83 -3.44 -7.28 21.12
N THR A 84 -3.70 -6.08 21.63
CA THR A 84 -4.57 -5.84 22.77
C THR A 84 -5.95 -5.36 22.31
N SER A 85 -7.00 -5.83 22.97
CA SER A 85 -8.35 -5.27 22.81
C SER A 85 -8.40 -3.82 23.25
N GLY A 86 -9.28 -3.04 22.64
CA GLY A 86 -9.47 -1.63 22.97
C GLY A 86 -10.52 -0.98 22.06
N PRO A 87 -10.76 0.32 22.21
CA PRO A 87 -11.64 1.04 21.31
C PRO A 87 -11.08 1.02 19.88
N ILE A 88 -11.97 0.94 18.90
CA ILE A 88 -11.63 0.98 17.47
C ILE A 88 -10.92 2.30 17.15
N TYR A 89 -11.43 3.41 17.69
CA TYR A 89 -10.84 4.73 17.59
C TYR A 89 -10.11 5.10 18.88
N SER A 90 -8.88 5.58 18.73
CA SER A 90 -8.08 6.13 19.83
C SER A 90 -7.31 7.34 19.34
N SER A 91 -7.19 8.37 20.16
CA SER A 91 -6.29 9.48 19.88
C SER A 91 -4.84 9.02 19.93
N SER A 92 -3.99 9.69 19.15
CA SER A 92 -2.55 9.50 19.15
C SER A 92 -1.87 10.76 19.68
N PRO A 93 -0.83 10.65 20.53
CA PRO A 93 -0.02 11.81 20.92
C PRO A 93 0.86 12.31 19.77
N LEU A 94 1.08 11.49 18.73
CA LEU A 94 1.77 11.88 17.51
C LEU A 94 0.81 12.64 16.59
N GLN A 95 1.25 13.80 16.14
CA GLN A 95 0.54 14.63 15.17
C GLN A 95 1.16 14.44 13.78
N GLY A 96 0.31 14.48 12.75
CA GLY A 96 0.68 14.22 11.36
C GLY A 96 0.36 12.77 10.96
N THR A 97 -0.45 12.63 9.91
CA THR A 97 -0.68 11.37 9.20
C THR A 97 0.05 11.47 7.87
N HIS A 98 0.78 10.42 7.48
CA HIS A 98 1.53 10.43 6.22
C HIS A 98 0.56 10.51 5.04
N THR A 99 0.50 11.65 4.35
CA THR A 99 -0.30 11.81 3.13
C THR A 99 0.55 11.51 1.90
N ARG A 100 0.04 10.66 1.00
CA ARG A 100 0.70 10.40 -0.28
C ARG A 100 0.77 11.66 -1.15
N LYS A 101 -0.28 12.49 -1.12
CA LYS A 101 -0.48 13.64 -2.01
C LYS A 101 0.58 14.73 -1.82
N ASP A 102 1.16 14.84 -0.62
CA ASP A 102 2.13 15.89 -0.28
C ASP A 102 3.55 15.33 -0.03
N ALA A 103 3.79 14.06 -0.38
CA ALA A 103 5.10 13.44 -0.24
C ALA A 103 6.02 13.88 -1.38
N PHE A 104 7.15 14.50 -1.03
CA PHE A 104 8.18 14.94 -1.99
C PHE A 104 9.58 14.54 -1.51
N TYR A 105 10.54 14.57 -2.43
CA TYR A 105 11.96 14.46 -2.08
C TYR A 105 12.72 15.70 -2.54
N LEU A 106 13.80 16.00 -1.81
CA LEU A 106 14.72 17.10 -2.09
C LEU A 106 16.11 16.53 -2.35
N VAL A 107 16.73 16.92 -3.46
CA VAL A 107 18.10 16.54 -3.80
C VAL A 107 19.02 17.71 -3.54
N HIS A 108 20.02 17.49 -2.69
CA HIS A 108 21.10 18.44 -2.48
C HIS A 108 22.37 17.97 -3.20
N ASP A 109 22.83 18.74 -4.20
CA ASP A 109 24.05 18.46 -4.96
C ASP A 109 25.28 19.07 -4.27
N PHE A 110 26.06 18.23 -3.58
CA PHE A 110 27.30 18.65 -2.91
C PHE A 110 28.47 18.91 -3.89
N SER A 111 28.33 18.62 -5.18
CA SER A 111 29.39 18.87 -6.17
C SER A 111 29.51 20.35 -6.58
N GLY A 112 28.58 21.20 -6.12
CA GLY A 112 28.54 22.63 -6.42
C GLY A 112 28.16 22.97 -7.86
N ARG A 113 27.79 21.97 -8.68
CA ARG A 113 27.43 22.13 -10.09
C ARG A 113 26.00 22.65 -10.28
N THR A 114 25.13 22.43 -9.30
CA THR A 114 23.76 22.97 -9.30
C THR A 114 23.43 23.64 -7.96
N ARG A 115 23.07 24.93 -8.00
CA ARG A 115 22.54 25.70 -6.84
C ARG A 115 21.01 25.69 -6.76
N LYS A 116 20.35 24.99 -7.67
CA LYS A 116 18.90 25.01 -7.79
C LYS A 116 18.32 23.86 -7.01
N LEU A 117 17.56 24.18 -5.95
CA LEU A 117 16.72 23.21 -5.27
C LEU A 117 15.68 22.69 -6.25
N ASP A 118 15.59 21.37 -6.35
CA ASP A 118 14.65 20.68 -7.22
C ASP A 118 13.76 19.79 -6.35
N ILE A 119 12.48 20.16 -6.24
CA ILE A 119 11.46 19.39 -5.52
C ILE A 119 10.78 18.50 -6.56
N ARG A 120 10.82 17.20 -6.33
CA ARG A 120 10.24 16.21 -7.23
C ARG A 120 9.28 15.28 -6.50
N ASP A 121 8.34 14.75 -7.27
CA ASP A 121 7.34 13.79 -6.81
C ASP A 121 8.02 12.51 -6.29
N ILE A 122 7.65 12.05 -5.10
CA ILE A 122 8.19 10.84 -4.46
C ILE A 122 8.15 9.59 -5.37
N LEU A 123 7.19 9.50 -6.30
CA LEU A 123 7.04 8.38 -7.22
C LEU A 123 8.22 8.25 -8.21
N ASP A 124 8.96 9.34 -8.44
CA ASP A 124 10.14 9.32 -9.30
C ASP A 124 11.45 9.02 -8.56
N LEU A 125 11.41 8.92 -7.22
CA LEU A 125 12.62 8.72 -6.41
C LEU A 125 13.35 7.43 -6.79
N ALA A 126 12.63 6.32 -6.97
CA ALA A 126 13.25 5.04 -7.33
C ALA A 126 13.98 5.14 -8.69
N LYS A 127 13.32 5.71 -9.72
CA LYS A 127 13.93 5.94 -11.04
C LYS A 127 15.15 6.86 -10.94
N PHE A 128 15.08 7.90 -10.11
CA PHE A 128 16.20 8.80 -9.88
C PHE A 128 17.40 8.07 -9.26
N VAL A 129 17.20 7.32 -8.17
CA VAL A 129 18.25 6.54 -7.50
C VAL A 129 18.85 5.51 -8.45
N PHE A 130 18.03 4.73 -9.15
CA PHE A 130 18.52 3.65 -10.01
C PHE A 130 19.41 4.19 -11.13
N ARG A 131 18.95 5.25 -11.83
CA ARG A 131 19.78 5.92 -12.84
C ARG A 131 21.04 6.53 -12.27
N ARG A 132 21.00 7.09 -11.06
CA ARG A 132 22.17 7.76 -10.47
C ARG A 132 23.27 6.78 -10.11
N PHE A 133 22.90 5.56 -9.72
CA PHE A 133 23.80 4.47 -9.35
C PHE A 133 24.00 3.44 -10.47
N ASN A 134 23.46 3.68 -11.67
CA ASN A 134 23.51 2.76 -12.82
C ASN A 134 22.96 1.35 -12.49
N LEU A 135 21.91 1.26 -11.66
CA LEU A 135 21.28 0.01 -11.22
C LEU A 135 20.15 -0.47 -12.15
N ASP A 136 19.80 0.33 -13.15
CA ASP A 136 18.82 0.04 -14.19
C ASP A 136 19.45 -0.65 -15.42
N LEU A 137 20.78 -0.83 -15.43
CA LEU A 137 21.47 -1.60 -16.45
C LEU A 137 21.19 -3.09 -16.24
N LYS A 138 20.53 -3.73 -17.21
CA LYS A 138 20.49 -5.20 -17.26
C LYS A 138 21.89 -5.70 -17.58
N GLU A 139 22.40 -6.64 -16.78
CA GLU A 139 23.56 -7.43 -17.19
C GLU A 139 23.25 -8.12 -18.53
N GLY A 140 24.09 -7.90 -19.54
CA GLY A 140 24.08 -8.69 -20.77
C GLY A 140 23.24 -8.17 -21.96
N ALA A 141 23.11 -6.86 -22.16
CA ALA A 141 22.79 -6.33 -23.49
C ALA A 141 24.09 -6.03 -24.26
N SER A 142 24.76 -7.09 -24.72
CA SER A 142 25.78 -7.06 -25.78
C SER A 142 25.39 -8.01 -26.89
#